data_AF-A0A2I0V9Y7-F1
#
_entry.id   AF-A0A2I0V9Y7-F1
#
_cell.length_a   1.000
_cell.length_b   1.000
_cell.length_c   1.000
_cell.angle_alpha   90.00
_cell.angle_beta   90.00
_cell.angle_gamma   90.00
#
_symmetry.space_group_name_H-M   'P 1'
#
loop_
_entity.id
_entity.type
_entity.pdbx_description
1 polymer ?
#
loop_
_entity_poly.entity_id
_entity_poly.type
_entity_poly.pdbx_seq_one_letter_code
_entity_poly.pdbx_strand_id
1 'polypeptide(L)' 'MYDFTIQGRKELLSFLNRRKYKEMLLAPLEKKRLRLSPLDMRFHLRDLIGSGHLKVLQTPSGMLVRVSKD' A
#
# COMPACT_ATOMS: atom_id res chain seq x y z
N MET A 1 19.09 -2.58 -14.39
CA MET A 1 18.26 -1.41 -14.05
C MET A 1 17.38 -1.81 -12.87
N TYR A 2 17.56 -1.22 -11.68
CA TYR A 2 16.75 -1.56 -10.52
C TYR A 2 15.31 -1.07 -10.75
N ASP A 3 14.33 -1.98 -10.71
CA ASP A 3 12.92 -1.62 -10.88
C ASP A 3 12.36 -1.07 -9.56
N PHE A 4 12.29 0.26 -9.49
CA PHE A 4 11.74 1.02 -8.37
C PHE A 4 10.25 0.76 -8.12
N THR A 5 9.51 0.31 -9.14
CA THR A 5 8.10 -0.06 -9.03
C THR A 5 7.99 -1.36 -8.25
N ILE A 6 8.73 -2.39 -8.66
CA ILE A 6 8.74 -3.70 -7.99
C ILE A 6 9.20 -3.55 -6.53
N GLN A 7 10.25 -2.78 -6.28
CA GLN A 7 10.77 -2.59 -4.92
C GLN A 7 9.77 -1.84 -4.03
N GLY A 8 9.15 -0.77 -4.52
CA GLY A 8 8.15 -0.03 -3.75
C GLY A 8 6.89 -0.85 -3.45
N ARG A 9 6.41 -1.64 -4.43
CA ARG A 9 5.31 -2.60 -4.22
C ARG A 9 5.64 -3.60 -3.12
N LYS A 10 6.82 -4.24 -3.19
CA LYS A 10 7.27 -5.22 -2.19
C LYS A 10 7.39 -4.60 -0.80
N GLU A 11 7.93 -3.39 -0.70
CA GLU A 11 8.05 -2.67 0.56
C GLU A 11 6.68 -2.38 1.17
N LEU A 12 5.75 -1.82 0.38
CA LEU A 12 4.38 -1.52 0.81
C LEU A 12 3.62 -2.79 1.24
N LEU A 13 3.66 -3.85 0.43
CA LEU A 13 3.02 -5.12 0.76
C LEU A 13 3.64 -5.76 1.99
N SER A 14 4.97 -5.71 2.16
CA SER A 14 5.64 -6.22 3.36
C SER A 14 5.23 -5.41 4.60
N PHE A 15 5.15 -4.09 4.48
CA PHE A 15 4.70 -3.21 5.56
C PHE A 15 3.27 -3.55 6.01
N LEU A 16 2.34 -3.73 5.07
CA LEU A 16 0.95 -4.09 5.40
C LEU A 16 0.87 -5.51 5.96
N ASN A 17 1.55 -6.50 5.36
CA ASN A 17 1.49 -7.90 5.80
C ASN A 17 1.98 -8.13 7.24
N ARG A 18 2.83 -7.25 7.78
CA ARG A 18 3.28 -7.31 9.19
C ARG A 18 2.24 -6.80 10.19
N ARG A 19 1.15 -6.18 9.74
CA ARG A 19 0.06 -5.71 10.61
C ARG A 19 -0.96 -6.82 10.86
N LYS A 20 -1.55 -6.85 12.07
CA LYS A 20 -2.53 -7.87 12.50
C LYS A 20 -3.62 -8.16 11.46
N TYR A 21 -4.19 -7.12 10.86
CA TYR A 21 -5.28 -7.22 9.89
C TYR A 21 -4.84 -6.95 8.44
N LYS A 22 -3.53 -6.88 8.20
CA LYS A 22 -2.95 -6.58 6.89
C LYS A 22 -3.50 -5.30 6.25
N GLU A 23 -3.74 -4.29 7.09
CA GLU A 23 -4.41 -3.06 6.67
C GLU A 23 -3.93 -1.82 7.43
N MET A 24 -4.23 -0.65 6.87
CA MET A 24 -3.99 0.65 7.50
C MET A 24 -4.95 1.69 6.92
N LEU A 25 -5.26 2.74 7.70
CA LEU A 25 -5.98 3.90 7.17
C LEU A 25 -5.19 4.54 6.02
N LEU A 26 -5.91 4.90 4.94
CA LEU A 26 -5.33 5.46 3.71
C LEU A 26 -4.59 6.77 3.99
N ALA A 27 -5.23 7.72 4.67
CA ALA A 27 -4.65 9.05 4.90
C ALA A 27 -3.26 9.05 5.59
N PRO A 28 -3.03 8.31 6.70
CA PRO A 28 -1.68 8.20 7.27
C PRO A 28 -0.75 7.29 6.46
N LEU A 29 -1.28 6.35 5.66
CA LEU A 29 -0.47 5.52 4.79
C LEU A 29 0.13 6.33 3.64
N GLU A 30 -0.66 7.17 2.96
CA GLU A 30 -0.23 8.04 1.86
C GLU A 30 0.91 9.00 2.23
N LYS A 31 1.01 9.37 3.51
CA LYS A 31 2.06 10.27 4.01
C LYS A 31 3.39 9.56 4.30
N LYS A 32 3.42 8.22 4.27
CA LYS A 32 4.65 7.46 4.53
C LYS A 32 5.57 7.52 3.32
N ARG A 33 6.85 7.73 3.59
CA ARG A 33 7.91 7.62 2.58
C ARG A 33 8.39 6.17 2.48
N LEU A 34 8.50 5.66 1.26
CA LEU A 34 9.16 4.39 0.97
C LEU A 34 10.68 4.57 0.98
N ARG A 35 11.40 3.55 1.44
CA ARG A 35 12.86 3.53 1.51
C ARG A 35 13.50 3.03 0.22
N LEU A 36 12.83 2.08 -0.46
CA LEU A 36 13.37 1.36 -1.61
C LEU A 36 12.86 1.89 -2.94
N SER A 37 11.97 2.89 -2.92
CA SER A 37 11.44 3.52 -4.12
C SER A 37 11.46 5.04 -3.97
N PRO A 38 12.00 5.77 -4.96
CA PRO A 38 11.87 7.23 -5.02
C PRO A 38 10.46 7.68 -5.42
N LEU A 39 9.60 6.77 -5.88
CA LEU A 39 8.22 7.08 -6.27
C LEU A 39 7.33 7.28 -5.03
N ASP A 40 6.38 8.19 -5.14
CA ASP A 40 5.44 8.53 -4.08
C ASP A 40 4.58 7.33 -3.66
N MET A 41 4.23 7.24 -2.38
CA MET A 41 3.36 6.19 -1.86
C MET A 41 2.02 6.09 -2.61
N ARG A 42 1.45 7.22 -3.03
CA ARG A 42 0.18 7.25 -3.78
C ARG A 42 0.30 6.59 -5.14
N PHE A 43 1.48 6.62 -5.76
CA PHE A 43 1.72 5.90 -7.02
C PHE A 43 1.53 4.40 -6.80
N HIS A 44 2.26 3.82 -5.84
CA HIS A 44 2.18 2.38 -5.53
C HIS A 44 0.81 1.95 -5.02
N LEU A 45 0.14 2.79 -4.24
CA LEU A 45 -1.22 2.52 -3.78
C LEU A 45 -2.20 2.41 -4.95
N ARG A 46 -2.23 3.40 -5.85
CA ARG A 46 -3.13 3.39 -7.02
C ARG A 46 -2.86 2.19 -7.92
N ASP A 47 -1.58 1.90 -8.13
CA ASP A 47 -1.12 0.79 -8.95
C ASP A 47 -1.50 -0.58 -8.36
N LEU A 48 -1.32 -0.79 -7.06
CA LEU A 48 -1.73 -2.03 -6.39
C LEU A 48 -3.26 -2.16 -6.21
N ILE A 49 -3.98 -1.04 -6.08
CA ILE A 49 -5.46 -1.03 -6.09
C ILE A 49 -5.96 -1.38 -7.50
N GLY A 50 -5.43 -0.74 -8.53
CA GLY A 50 -5.82 -0.98 -9.93
C GLY A 50 -5.49 -2.39 -10.42
N SER A 51 -4.47 -3.03 -9.85
CA SER A 51 -4.12 -4.43 -10.14
C SER A 51 -4.77 -5.44 -9.18
N GLY A 52 -5.65 -5.01 -8.27
CA GLY A 52 -6.42 -5.90 -7.39
C GLY A 52 -5.69 -6.44 -6.15
N HIS A 53 -4.40 -6.13 -5.97
CA HIS A 53 -3.61 -6.59 -4.82
C HIS A 53 -3.99 -5.90 -3.50
N LEU A 54 -4.57 -4.70 -3.59
CA LEU A 54 -5.11 -3.96 -2.46
C LEU A 54 -6.59 -3.66 -2.71
N LYS A 55 -7.37 -3.67 -1.64
CA LYS A 55 -8.75 -3.18 -1.63
C LYS A 55 -8.90 -2.03 -0.67
N VAL A 56 -9.81 -1.12 -1.03
CA VAL A 56 -10.20 0.01 -0.18
C VAL A 56 -11.55 -0.28 0.44
N LEU A 57 -11.67 -0.07 1.76
CA LEU A 57 -12.89 -0.30 2.53
C LEU A 57 -13.25 1.01 3.24
N GLN A 58 -14.51 1.43 3.13
CA GLN A 58 -15.00 2.55 3.90
C GLN A 58 -15.29 2.11 5.34
N THR A 59 -14.81 2.87 6.32
CA THR A 59 -15.15 2.70 7.74
C THR A 59 -15.57 4.03 8.35
N PRO A 60 -16.21 4.04 9.54
CA PRO A 60 -16.52 5.28 10.23
C PRO A 60 -15.28 6.16 10.52
N SER A 61 -14.12 5.54 10.70
CA SER A 61 -12.84 6.23 10.95
C SER A 61 -12.09 6.64 9.68
N GLY A 62 -12.69 6.42 8.50
CA GLY A 62 -12.13 6.74 7.18
C GLY A 62 -11.86 5.53 6.30
N MET A 63 -11.16 5.74 5.19
CA MET A 63 -10.82 4.68 4.24
C MET A 63 -9.68 3.81 4.77
N LEU A 64 -9.87 2.50 4.78
CA LEU A 64 -8.85 1.49 5.05
C LEU A 64 -8.34 0.92 3.73
N VAL A 65 -7.03 0.77 3.63
CA VAL A 65 -6.37 -0.02 2.59
C VAL A 65 -5.99 -1.36 3.20
N ARG A 66 -6.47 -2.46 2.60
CA ARG A 66 -6.21 -3.83 3.05
C ARG A 66 -5.60 -4.64 1.91
N VAL A 67 -4.64 -5.51 2.24
CA VAL A 67 -4.14 -6.51 1.30
C VAL A 67 -5.31 -7.41 0.88
N SER A 68 -5.56 -7.51 -0.42
CA SER A 68 -6.49 -8.50 -0.96
C SER A 68 -5.96 -9.87 -0.57
N LYS A 69 -6.80 -10.68 0.09
CA LYS A 69 -6.50 -12.11 0.16
C LYS A 69 -6.68 -12.61 -1.27
N ASP A 70 -5.65 -13.21 -1.84
CA ASP A 70 -5.88 -14.32 -2.78
C ASP A 70 -6.75 -15.36 -2.06
#